data_AF-A0A3L6QGN5-F1
#
_entry.id   AF-A0A3L6QGN5-F1
#
_cell.length_a   1.000
_cell.length_b   1.000
_cell.length_c   1.000
_cell.angle_alpha   90.00
_cell.angle_beta   90.00
_cell.angle_gamma   90.00
#
_symmetry.space_group_name_H-M   'P 1'
#
loop_
_entity.id
_entity.type
_entity.pdbx_description
1 polymer ?
#
loop_
_entity_poly.entity_id
_entity_poly.type
_entity_poly.pdbx_seq_one_letter_code
_entity_poly.pdbx_strand_id
1 'polypeptide(L)'
;MLNEALDGPRDQTRRTKARRLSGEIPTQPSASVSLPHLDVMFWRLDQQIGLSSRSVAFDWARRAADLIHDNGVFKFLTQGDRLVFVVPEIAYGDLELHADVWASILNAPVDVPGEDKVDIELVARYLVVSRNQLLMVKRYRPMNMLWTESFRVYRLEQLHLGQSPEEDHFRWVELAELDGRMLFVARGCSVAFEVHDFADYPKAVEGVYFKGDVAEFDDLV
;
A
#
# COMPACT_ATOMS: atom_id res chain seq x y z
N MET A 1 14.68 -87.18 -2.48
CA MET A 1 14.45 -88.36 -1.63
C MET A 1 14.26 -87.84 -0.23
N LEU A 2 13.12 -87.86 0.46
CA LEU A 2 11.77 -88.43 0.44
C LEU A 2 10.96 -87.46 1.36
N ASN A 3 9.64 -87.31 1.45
CA ASN A 3 8.46 -87.82 0.76
C ASN A 3 7.23 -87.00 1.26
N GLU A 4 6.21 -86.95 0.40
CA GLU A 4 4.75 -87.09 0.65
C GLU A 4 4.02 -86.08 1.58
N ALA A 5 2.96 -85.36 1.19
CA ALA A 5 1.71 -85.59 0.41
C ALA A 5 0.46 -85.71 1.32
N LEU A 6 -0.71 -85.49 0.71
CA LEU A 6 -2.11 -85.55 1.22
C LEU A 6 -2.67 -84.19 1.72
N ASP A 7 -3.86 -83.70 1.37
CA ASP A 7 -4.94 -84.16 0.48
C ASP A 7 -5.89 -82.95 0.22
N GLY A 8 -6.78 -83.03 -0.78
CA GLY A 8 -7.74 -81.98 -1.21
C GLY A 8 -8.91 -81.72 -0.23
N PRO A 9 -10.07 -81.13 -0.64
CA PRO A 9 -10.62 -81.08 -2.00
C PRO A 9 -11.19 -79.71 -2.48
N ARG A 10 -11.50 -79.67 -3.78
CA ARG A 10 -12.42 -78.75 -4.46
C ARG A 10 -13.87 -79.08 -4.03
N ASP A 11 -14.74 -78.09 -3.81
CA ASP A 11 -15.89 -77.84 -4.69
C ASP A 11 -16.72 -76.57 -4.35
N GLN A 12 -17.15 -75.93 -5.44
CA GLN A 12 -18.44 -75.27 -5.71
C GLN A 12 -19.12 -74.23 -4.78
N THR A 13 -19.23 -73.03 -5.39
CA THR A 13 -20.47 -72.25 -5.55
C THR A 13 -20.93 -71.39 -4.38
N ARG A 14 -20.70 -70.07 -4.49
CA ARG A 14 -21.78 -69.08 -4.32
C ARG A 14 -21.43 -67.73 -4.94
N ARG A 15 -22.27 -67.33 -5.89
CA ARG A 15 -22.40 -65.97 -6.42
C ARG A 15 -22.63 -64.98 -5.27
N THR A 16 -21.86 -63.89 -5.25
CA THR A 16 -22.34 -62.63 -4.67
C THR A 16 -21.64 -61.42 -5.30
N LYS A 17 -22.44 -60.68 -6.07
CA LYS A 17 -22.38 -59.24 -6.41
C LYS A 17 -21.03 -58.52 -6.30
N ALA A 18 -20.52 -58.12 -7.46
CA ALA A 18 -19.59 -57.00 -7.61
C ALA A 18 -20.21 -55.73 -6.98
N ARG A 19 -19.65 -55.27 -5.86
CA ARG A 19 -19.90 -53.95 -5.29
C ARG A 19 -18.94 -53.00 -5.99
N ARG A 20 -19.46 -52.15 -6.89
CA ARG A 20 -18.72 -50.96 -7.37
C ARG A 20 -18.33 -50.15 -6.14
N LEU A 21 -17.04 -50.06 -5.85
CA LEU A 21 -16.50 -49.01 -5.01
C LEU A 21 -16.38 -47.78 -5.91
N SER A 22 -17.40 -46.91 -5.84
CA SER A 22 -17.26 -45.51 -6.23
C SER A 22 -16.26 -44.89 -5.25
N GLY A 23 -15.00 -44.81 -5.67
CA GLY A 23 -14.00 -43.99 -5.00
C GLY A 23 -14.37 -42.53 -5.21
N GLU A 24 -15.03 -41.92 -4.23
CA GLU A 24 -15.08 -40.48 -4.10
C GLU A 24 -13.65 -39.99 -3.87
N ILE A 25 -13.10 -39.29 -4.86
CA ILE A 25 -11.91 -38.47 -4.68
C ILE A 25 -12.30 -37.41 -3.65
N PRO A 26 -11.62 -37.29 -2.49
CA PRO A 26 -11.87 -36.18 -1.61
C PRO A 26 -11.46 -34.92 -2.38
N THR A 27 -12.45 -34.16 -2.85
CA THR A 27 -12.26 -32.78 -3.28
C THR A 27 -11.78 -32.05 -2.04
N GLN A 28 -10.47 -31.87 -1.92
CA GLN A 28 -9.93 -30.89 -1.00
C GLN A 28 -10.63 -29.57 -1.32
N PRO A 29 -11.25 -28.88 -0.35
CA PRO A 29 -11.62 -27.51 -0.59
C PRO A 29 -10.33 -26.81 -1.00
N SER A 30 -10.33 -26.21 -2.18
CA SER A 30 -9.33 -25.24 -2.58
C SER A 30 -9.36 -24.16 -1.51
N ALA A 31 -8.54 -24.33 -0.47
CA ALA A 31 -8.16 -23.23 0.39
C ALA A 31 -7.52 -22.26 -0.58
N SER A 32 -8.26 -21.22 -0.95
CA SER A 32 -7.65 -19.98 -1.37
C SER A 32 -6.59 -19.70 -0.30
N VAL A 33 -5.33 -19.92 -0.64
CA VAL A 33 -4.23 -19.43 0.17
C VAL A 33 -4.46 -17.93 0.15
N SER A 34 -5.06 -17.41 1.22
CA SER A 34 -5.07 -15.97 1.45
C SER A 34 -3.60 -15.61 1.47
N LEU A 35 -3.11 -14.99 0.39
CA LEU A 35 -1.81 -14.34 0.40
C LEU A 35 -1.77 -13.52 1.69
N PRO A 36 -0.75 -13.68 2.56
CA PRO A 36 -0.67 -12.86 3.76
C PRO A 36 -0.81 -11.41 3.33
N HIS A 37 -1.90 -10.81 3.80
CA HIS A 37 -2.37 -9.49 3.40
C HIS A 37 -1.24 -8.47 3.54
N LEU A 38 -1.14 -7.51 2.60
CA LEU A 38 -0.10 -6.48 2.54
C LEU A 38 0.27 -5.94 3.94
N ASP A 39 1.36 -6.44 4.51
CA ASP A 39 1.96 -5.93 5.73
C ASP A 39 3.05 -4.93 5.36
N VAL A 40 3.24 -3.90 6.19
CA VAL A 40 4.42 -3.04 6.08
C VAL A 40 5.63 -3.87 6.47
N MET A 41 6.62 -3.94 5.58
CA MET A 41 7.84 -4.71 5.80
C MET A 41 9.05 -3.78 5.80
N PHE A 42 9.92 -3.95 6.78
CA PHE A 42 11.17 -3.22 6.91
C PHE A 42 12.33 -4.19 6.67
N TRP A 43 13.14 -3.89 5.67
CA TRP A 43 14.33 -4.69 5.36
C TRP A 43 15.58 -3.85 5.58
N ARG A 44 16.57 -4.42 6.27
CA ARG A 44 17.90 -3.82 6.48
C ARG A 44 18.95 -4.67 5.80
N LEU A 45 20.00 -4.03 5.28
CA LEU A 45 21.05 -4.70 4.50
C LEU A 45 21.84 -5.76 5.29
N ASP A 46 21.87 -5.64 6.62
CA ASP A 46 22.50 -6.58 7.54
C ASP A 46 21.57 -7.74 7.95
N GLN A 47 20.31 -7.74 7.52
CA GLN A 47 19.31 -8.75 7.83
C GLN A 47 18.94 -9.57 6.58
N GLN A 48 18.84 -10.90 6.73
CA GLN A 48 18.42 -11.77 5.63
C GLN A 48 16.90 -11.84 5.44
N ILE A 49 16.12 -11.31 6.39
CA ILE A 49 14.65 -11.39 6.39
C ILE A 49 14.10 -10.00 6.67
N GLY A 50 13.08 -9.60 5.92
CA GLY A 50 12.32 -8.38 6.22
C GLY A 50 11.46 -8.59 7.47
N LEU A 51 11.54 -7.64 8.40
CA LEU A 51 10.70 -7.67 9.59
C LEU A 51 9.34 -7.05 9.26
N SER A 52 8.27 -7.77 9.55
CA SER A 52 6.91 -7.23 9.57
C SER A 52 6.39 -7.22 10.99
N SER A 53 5.63 -6.17 11.34
CA SER A 53 4.94 -6.16 12.61
C SER A 53 3.78 -7.16 12.55
N ARG A 54 3.76 -8.13 13.48
CA ARG A 54 2.64 -9.09 13.61
C ARG A 54 1.41 -8.50 14.30
N SER A 55 1.48 -7.23 14.71
CA SER A 55 0.40 -6.59 15.45
C SER A 55 -0.77 -6.26 14.53
N VAL A 56 -1.92 -6.87 14.82
CA VAL A 56 -3.20 -6.62 14.13
C VAL A 56 -3.67 -5.16 14.31
N ALA A 57 -3.10 -4.41 15.26
CA ALA A 57 -3.45 -3.03 15.60
C ALA A 57 -3.15 -1.98 14.51
N PHE A 58 -2.54 -2.39 13.39
CA PHE A 58 -2.14 -1.49 12.30
C PHE A 58 -2.95 -1.67 11.00
N ASP A 59 -4.26 -1.94 11.09
CA ASP A 59 -5.17 -1.93 9.92
C ASP A 59 -5.06 -0.63 9.10
N TRP A 60 -4.80 0.50 9.77
CA TRP A 60 -4.63 1.78 9.10
C TRP A 60 -3.38 1.81 8.20
N ALA A 61 -2.30 1.11 8.55
CA ALA A 61 -1.07 1.07 7.76
C ALA A 61 -1.29 0.28 6.47
N ARG A 62 -2.04 -0.82 6.54
CA ARG A 62 -2.46 -1.62 5.38
C ARG A 62 -3.33 -0.83 4.42
N ARG A 63 -4.13 0.10 4.95
CA ARG A 63 -5.05 0.96 4.19
C ARG A 63 -4.47 2.34 3.89
N ALA A 64 -3.22 2.61 4.24
CA ALA A 64 -2.58 3.90 3.99
C ALA A 64 -2.59 4.18 2.49
N ALA A 65 -3.04 5.38 2.12
CA ALA A 65 -3.00 5.87 0.76
C ALA A 65 -1.54 5.97 0.28
N ASP A 66 -0.65 6.44 1.16
CA ASP A 66 0.77 6.52 0.88
C ASP A 66 1.63 6.46 2.16
N LEU A 67 2.94 6.33 2.01
CA LEU A 67 3.92 6.43 3.09
C LEU A 67 5.19 7.14 2.62
N ILE A 68 5.90 7.78 3.54
CA ILE A 68 7.23 8.34 3.30
C ILE A 68 8.07 8.27 4.57
N HIS A 69 9.39 8.14 4.42
CA HIS A 69 10.33 8.32 5.52
C HIS A 69 11.01 9.68 5.37
N ASP A 70 10.92 10.48 6.42
CA ASP A 70 11.48 11.83 6.44
C ASP A 70 11.78 12.25 7.88
N ASN A 71 12.88 12.97 8.10
CA ASN A 71 13.32 13.42 9.42
C ASN A 71 13.34 12.31 10.49
N GLY A 72 13.75 11.09 10.10
CA GLY A 72 13.91 9.95 11.02
C GLY A 72 12.61 9.25 11.42
N VAL A 73 11.46 9.62 10.85
CA VAL A 73 10.15 9.07 11.20
C VAL A 73 9.40 8.65 9.93
N PHE A 74 8.71 7.51 9.99
CA PHE A 74 7.79 7.10 8.94
C PHE A 74 6.47 7.84 9.10
N LYS A 75 5.98 8.42 8.01
CA LYS A 75 4.72 9.15 7.96
C LYS A 75 3.80 8.41 7.01
N PHE A 76 2.70 7.91 7.52
CA PHE A 76 1.69 7.23 6.73
C PHE A 76 0.50 8.13 6.50
N LEU A 77 0.11 8.29 5.25
CA LEU A 77 -1.06 9.03 4.85
C LEU A 77 -2.26 8.09 4.80
N THR A 78 -3.30 8.39 5.58
CA THR A 78 -4.57 7.65 5.53
C THR A 78 -5.42 8.08 4.33
N GLN A 79 -6.46 7.30 4.01
CA GLN A 79 -7.46 7.69 3.00
C GLN A 79 -8.25 8.97 3.38
N GLY A 80 -8.26 9.36 4.66
CA GLY A 80 -8.90 10.57 5.15
C GLY A 80 -7.94 11.75 5.33
N ASP A 81 -6.84 11.77 4.57
CA ASP A 81 -5.79 12.80 4.58
C ASP A 81 -4.98 12.94 5.87
N ARG A 82 -5.24 12.12 6.91
CA ARG A 82 -4.51 12.15 8.19
C ARG A 82 -3.13 11.54 8.07
N LEU A 83 -2.18 12.04 8.86
CA LEU A 83 -0.86 11.46 9.02
C LEU A 83 -0.75 10.69 10.33
N VAL A 84 -0.16 9.50 10.24
CA VAL A 84 0.28 8.71 11.39
C VAL A 84 1.80 8.63 11.37
N PHE A 85 2.42 9.10 12.44
CA PHE A 85 3.86 9.10 12.62
C PHE A 85 4.27 7.82 13.34
N VAL A 86 5.23 7.10 12.75
CA VAL A 86 5.68 5.81 13.24
C VAL A 86 7.19 5.78 13.34
N VAL A 87 7.67 5.42 14.51
CA VAL A 87 9.07 5.09 14.76
C VAL A 87 9.18 3.56 14.83
N PRO A 88 9.89 2.92 13.88
CA PRO A 88 10.15 1.50 13.95
C PRO A 88 11.23 1.22 15.00
N GLU A 89 10.88 0.50 16.05
CA GLU A 89 11.81 -0.01 17.04
C GLU A 89 12.04 -1.51 16.82
N ILE A 90 13.30 -1.93 16.84
CA ILE A 90 13.63 -3.35 16.77
C ILE A 90 14.05 -3.77 18.17
N ALA A 91 13.16 -4.47 18.86
CA ALA A 91 13.40 -5.02 20.19
C ALA A 91 13.51 -6.55 20.08
N TYR A 92 14.63 -7.11 20.54
CA TYR A 92 14.85 -8.57 20.59
C TYR A 92 14.69 -9.32 19.25
N GLY A 93 14.90 -8.63 18.12
CA GLY A 93 14.78 -9.22 16.78
C GLY A 93 13.36 -9.14 16.19
N ASP A 94 12.40 -8.64 16.95
CA ASP A 94 11.05 -8.32 16.47
C ASP A 94 10.92 -6.83 16.15
N LEU A 95 10.15 -6.51 15.13
CA LEU A 95 9.82 -5.14 14.77
C LEU A 95 8.56 -4.70 15.52
N GLU A 96 8.74 -3.76 16.43
CA GLU A 96 7.67 -3.03 17.08
C GLU A 96 7.51 -1.66 16.41
N LEU A 97 6.28 -1.34 16.00
CA LEU A 97 5.98 -0.04 15.43
C LEU A 97 5.34 0.79 16.54
N HIS A 98 6.04 1.80 17.03
CA HIS A 98 5.48 2.77 17.96
C HIS A 98 4.84 3.89 17.15
N ALA A 99 3.51 4.01 17.25
CA ALA A 99 2.75 5.08 16.62
C ALA A 99 2.52 6.20 17.64
N ASP A 100 3.45 7.15 17.68
CA ASP A 100 3.49 8.15 18.76
C ASP A 100 2.56 9.34 18.51
N VAL A 101 2.21 9.64 17.26
CA VAL A 101 1.42 10.85 16.95
C VAL A 101 0.38 10.59 15.86
N TRP A 102 -0.89 10.74 16.25
CA TRP A 102 -1.97 11.02 15.32
C TRP A 102 -1.98 12.53 15.12
N ALA A 103 -1.45 13.03 14.01
CA ALA A 103 -1.59 14.44 13.72
C ALA A 103 -3.08 14.73 13.52
N SER A 104 -3.69 15.41 14.48
CA SER A 104 -5.04 15.93 14.31
C SER A 104 -4.97 16.98 13.23
N ILE A 105 -5.53 16.65 12.07
CA ILE A 105 -5.54 17.55 10.93
C ILE A 105 -6.75 18.46 11.04
N LEU A 106 -6.48 19.72 11.37
CA LEU A 106 -7.47 20.78 11.27
C LEU A 106 -7.69 21.07 9.78
N ASN A 107 -8.95 21.12 9.36
CA ASN A 107 -9.34 21.43 7.97
C ASN A 107 -8.69 20.49 6.94
N ALA A 108 -8.85 19.16 7.13
CA ALA A 108 -8.52 18.22 6.07
C ALA A 108 -9.16 18.68 4.75
N PRO A 109 -8.44 18.69 3.61
CA PRO A 109 -8.96 19.22 2.37
C PRO A 109 -10.25 18.49 2.00
N VAL A 110 -11.37 19.19 2.08
CA VAL A 110 -12.65 18.65 1.62
C VAL A 110 -12.54 18.56 0.10
N ASP A 111 -12.70 17.36 -0.43
CA ASP A 111 -12.83 17.13 -1.86
C ASP A 111 -14.20 17.70 -2.29
N VAL A 112 -14.29 19.02 -2.42
CA VAL A 112 -15.47 19.70 -2.95
C VAL A 112 -15.33 19.63 -4.47
N PRO A 113 -16.21 18.89 -5.18
CA PRO A 113 -16.29 19.01 -6.63
C PRO A 113 -16.57 20.49 -6.92
N GLY A 114 -15.80 21.12 -7.81
CA GLY A 114 -16.11 22.50 -8.22
C GLY A 114 -17.56 22.57 -8.68
N GLU A 115 -18.24 23.71 -8.50
CA GLU A 115 -19.66 23.89 -8.85
C GLU A 115 -20.01 23.47 -10.30
N ASP A 116 -18.99 23.37 -11.18
CA ASP A 116 -19.11 22.93 -12.58
C ASP A 116 -18.61 21.50 -12.88
N LYS A 117 -18.12 20.73 -11.91
CA LYS A 117 -17.51 19.40 -12.11
C LYS A 117 -18.23 18.32 -11.31
N VAL A 118 -19.41 17.92 -11.78
CA VAL A 118 -20.27 16.92 -11.12
C VAL A 118 -19.66 15.51 -11.07
N ASP A 119 -18.63 15.21 -11.89
CA ASP A 119 -18.11 13.84 -12.07
C ASP A 119 -16.58 13.69 -11.96
N ILE A 120 -15.93 14.30 -10.96
CA ILE A 120 -14.50 14.06 -10.68
C ILE A 120 -14.30 13.18 -9.44
N GLU A 121 -13.42 12.19 -9.53
CA GLU A 121 -13.08 11.31 -8.42
C GLU A 121 -11.60 11.44 -8.02
N LEU A 122 -11.34 11.35 -6.73
CA LEU A 122 -9.99 11.31 -6.16
C LEU A 122 -9.44 9.89 -6.28
N VAL A 123 -8.42 9.72 -7.12
CA VAL A 123 -7.86 8.41 -7.47
C VAL A 123 -6.74 8.02 -6.53
N ALA A 124 -5.90 8.99 -6.18
CA ALA A 124 -4.69 8.71 -5.42
C ALA A 124 -4.20 9.95 -4.66
N ARG A 125 -3.42 9.67 -3.62
CA ARG A 125 -2.71 10.65 -2.82
C ARG A 125 -1.26 10.24 -2.74
N TYR A 126 -0.35 11.20 -2.83
CA TYR A 126 1.08 10.95 -2.77
C TYR A 126 1.74 11.91 -1.81
N LEU A 127 2.64 11.41 -0.97
CA LEU A 127 3.53 12.20 -0.14
C LEU A 127 4.85 12.43 -0.88
N VAL A 128 5.38 13.64 -0.82
CA VAL A 128 6.70 13.99 -1.35
C VAL A 128 7.36 15.03 -0.47
N VAL A 129 8.65 14.87 -0.20
CA VAL A 129 9.46 15.90 0.48
C VAL A 129 10.13 16.78 -0.56
N SER A 130 9.99 18.09 -0.41
CA SER A 130 10.67 19.10 -1.21
C SER A 130 11.03 20.28 -0.33
N ARG A 131 12.28 20.77 -0.40
CA ARG A 131 12.74 21.94 0.37
C ARG A 131 12.44 21.84 1.88
N ASN A 132 12.65 20.66 2.47
CA ASN A 132 12.32 20.35 3.87
C ASN A 132 10.84 20.52 4.24
N GLN A 133 9.95 20.54 3.26
CA GLN A 133 8.51 20.58 3.44
C GLN A 133 7.90 19.26 3.00
N LEU A 134 6.98 18.73 3.81
CA LEU A 134 6.15 17.61 3.39
C LEU A 134 4.97 18.13 2.57
N LEU A 135 4.84 17.61 1.36
CA LEU A 135 3.76 17.92 0.45
C LEU A 135 2.87 16.69 0.25
N MET A 136 1.57 16.92 0.05
CA MET A 136 0.60 15.93 -0.40
C MET A 136 0.08 16.33 -1.78
N VAL A 137 0.19 15.43 -2.75
CA VAL A 137 -0.38 15.57 -4.08
C VAL A 137 -1.64 14.72 -4.18
N LYS A 138 -2.79 15.34 -4.44
CA LYS A 138 -4.04 14.65 -4.78
C LYS A 138 -4.19 14.58 -6.30
N ARG A 139 -4.49 13.39 -6.82
CA ARG A 139 -4.71 13.12 -8.26
C ARG A 139 -6.16 12.83 -8.52
N TYR A 140 -6.78 13.56 -9.43
CA TYR A 140 -8.18 13.42 -9.79
C TYR A 140 -8.34 12.97 -11.24
N ARG A 141 -9.37 12.17 -11.50
CA ARG A 141 -9.82 11.83 -12.85
C ARG A 141 -11.33 12.01 -12.98
N PRO A 142 -11.85 12.22 -14.20
CA PRO A 142 -13.27 12.11 -14.45
C PRO A 142 -13.73 10.68 -14.17
N MET A 143 -14.87 10.49 -13.52
CA MET A 143 -15.38 9.19 -13.04
C MET A 143 -15.48 8.13 -14.15
N ASN A 144 -15.60 8.54 -15.41
CA ASN A 144 -15.74 7.66 -16.58
C ASN A 144 -14.52 7.68 -17.53
N MET A 145 -13.36 8.16 -17.07
CA MET A 145 -12.15 8.28 -17.90
C MET A 145 -10.93 7.63 -17.22
N LEU A 146 -9.96 7.19 -18.04
CA LEU A 146 -8.73 6.55 -17.55
C LEU A 146 -7.55 7.52 -17.40
N TRP A 147 -7.65 8.75 -17.89
CA TRP A 147 -6.58 9.75 -17.77
C TRP A 147 -6.76 10.66 -16.55
N THR A 148 -5.65 11.16 -16.03
CA THR A 148 -5.64 12.23 -15.03
C THR A 148 -6.14 13.52 -15.67
N GLU A 149 -7.12 14.18 -15.06
CA GLU A 149 -7.58 15.50 -15.54
C GLU A 149 -6.98 16.63 -14.70
N SER A 150 -6.87 16.44 -13.39
CA SER A 150 -6.38 17.49 -12.50
C SER A 150 -5.65 16.94 -11.29
N PHE A 151 -4.90 17.83 -10.65
CA PHE A 151 -4.22 17.56 -9.40
C PHE A 151 -4.30 18.77 -8.49
N ARG A 152 -4.08 18.56 -7.19
CA ARG A 152 -3.87 19.62 -6.21
C ARG A 152 -2.69 19.27 -5.33
N VAL A 153 -1.94 20.28 -4.91
CA VAL A 153 -0.76 20.10 -4.06
C VAL A 153 -0.97 20.85 -2.76
N TYR A 154 -0.71 20.20 -1.64
CA TYR A 154 -0.85 20.75 -0.31
C TYR A 154 0.48 20.68 0.42
N ARG A 155 0.82 21.70 1.18
CA ARG A 155 1.92 21.70 2.12
C ARG A 155 1.41 21.41 3.53
N LEU A 156 2.13 20.56 4.27
CA LEU A 156 1.87 20.38 5.69
C LEU A 156 2.39 21.60 6.46
N GLU A 157 1.52 22.20 7.28
CA GLU A 157 1.92 23.20 8.26
C GLU A 157 1.70 22.67 9.67
N GLN A 158 2.69 22.88 10.53
CA GLN A 158 2.60 22.64 11.97
C GLN A 158 2.11 23.91 12.66
N LEU A 159 1.09 23.75 13.50
CA LEU A 159 0.46 24.80 14.29
C LEU A 159 0.78 24.54 15.76
N HIS A 160 1.62 25.38 16.34
CA HIS A 160 1.95 25.34 17.76
C HIS A 160 0.81 26.01 18.54
N LEU A 161 -0.27 25.27 18.79
CA LEU A 161 -1.48 25.77 19.46
C LEU A 161 -1.43 25.64 20.99
N GLY A 162 -0.40 24.98 21.52
CA GLY A 162 -0.22 24.74 22.95
C GLY A 162 1.21 25.02 23.44
N GLN A 163 1.48 24.62 24.68
CA GLN A 163 2.80 24.76 25.32
C GLN A 163 3.64 23.48 25.21
N SER A 164 3.09 22.38 24.72
CA SER A 164 3.80 21.11 24.54
C SER A 164 3.68 20.57 23.10
N PRO A 165 4.67 19.77 22.63
CA PRO A 165 4.61 19.13 21.29
C PRO A 165 3.41 18.20 21.09
N GLU A 166 2.82 17.69 22.17
CA GLU A 166 1.60 16.85 22.13
C GLU A 166 0.34 17.68 21.78
N GLU A 167 0.41 19.00 21.92
CA GLU A 167 -0.66 19.95 21.57
C GLU A 167 -0.46 20.56 20.17
N ASP A 168 0.59 20.16 19.46
CA ASP A 168 0.82 20.60 18.09
C ASP A 168 -0.25 20.01 17.16
N HIS A 169 -0.86 20.89 16.38
CA HIS A 169 -1.83 20.52 15.37
C HIS A 169 -1.20 20.63 14.00
N PHE A 170 -1.75 19.91 13.03
CA PHE A 170 -1.29 20.02 11.65
C PHE A 170 -2.44 20.45 10.77
N ARG A 171 -2.12 21.12 9.66
CA ARG A 171 -3.09 21.40 8.60
C ARG A 171 -2.44 21.26 7.23
N TRP A 172 -3.25 20.93 6.25
CA TRP A 172 -2.87 20.98 4.84
C TRP A 172 -3.23 22.35 4.27
N VAL A 173 -2.26 23.01 3.63
CA VAL A 173 -2.46 24.29 2.95
C VAL A 173 -2.21 24.11 1.46
N GLU A 174 -3.20 24.41 0.64
CA GLU A 174 -3.09 24.28 -0.82
C GLU A 174 -2.03 25.25 -1.37
N LEU A 175 -1.17 24.75 -2.25
CA LEU A 175 -0.19 25.54 -3.00
C LEU A 175 -0.81 25.95 -4.33
N ALA A 176 -0.76 27.25 -4.63
CA ALA A 176 -1.20 27.77 -5.92
C ALA A 176 -0.21 27.44 -7.05
N GLU A 177 1.08 27.39 -6.73
CA GLU A 177 2.18 27.18 -7.66
C GLU A 177 3.21 26.22 -7.03
N LEU A 178 3.99 25.52 -7.87
CA LEU A 178 5.07 24.65 -7.42
C LEU A 178 6.41 25.39 -7.40
N ASP A 179 6.47 26.68 -7.72
CA ASP A 179 7.65 27.56 -7.55
C ASP A 179 8.94 26.97 -8.15
N GLY A 180 8.87 26.38 -9.34
CA GLY A 180 10.01 25.71 -9.99
C GLY A 180 10.31 24.29 -9.49
N ARG A 181 9.41 23.63 -8.75
CA ARG A 181 9.56 22.23 -8.35
C ARG A 181 9.03 21.27 -9.42
N MET A 182 9.76 20.18 -9.65
CA MET A 182 9.30 19.02 -10.41
C MET A 182 9.00 17.88 -9.44
N LEU A 183 7.74 17.45 -9.34
CA LEU A 183 7.31 16.40 -8.42
C LEU A 183 7.02 15.12 -9.19
N PHE A 184 7.89 14.11 -9.06
CA PHE A 184 7.64 12.78 -9.58
C PHE A 184 6.97 11.96 -8.49
N VAL A 185 5.73 11.55 -8.73
CA VAL A 185 4.91 10.93 -7.69
C VAL A 185 4.61 9.47 -7.99
N ALA A 186 4.81 8.65 -6.97
CA ALA A 186 4.49 7.23 -6.96
C ALA A 186 4.30 6.80 -5.50
N ARG A 187 3.39 5.84 -5.27
CA ARG A 187 3.13 5.34 -3.93
C ARG A 187 4.41 4.80 -3.29
N GLY A 188 4.80 5.35 -2.15
CA GLY A 188 5.96 5.01 -1.33
C GLY A 188 7.29 5.59 -1.82
N CYS A 189 7.33 6.21 -3.00
CA CYS A 189 8.55 6.45 -3.75
C CYS A 189 8.60 7.80 -4.47
N SER A 190 7.77 8.77 -4.07
CA SER A 190 7.79 10.09 -4.70
C SER A 190 9.11 10.80 -4.44
N VAL A 191 9.53 11.62 -5.40
CA VAL A 191 10.77 12.41 -5.34
C VAL A 191 10.52 13.79 -5.94
N ALA A 192 11.19 14.80 -5.39
CA ALA A 192 11.16 16.17 -5.89
C ALA A 192 12.52 16.59 -6.41
N PHE A 193 12.51 17.39 -7.48
CA PHE A 193 13.67 18.05 -8.04
C PHE A 193 13.39 19.53 -8.24
N GLU A 194 14.45 20.32 -8.40
CA GLU A 194 14.34 21.74 -8.71
C GLU A 194 14.65 21.96 -10.18
N VAL A 195 13.81 22.73 -10.89
CA VAL A 195 14.02 23.03 -12.32
C VAL A 195 15.39 23.67 -12.57
N HIS A 196 15.88 24.49 -11.64
CA HIS A 196 17.18 25.16 -11.76
C HIS A 196 18.37 24.20 -11.84
N ASP A 197 18.24 22.96 -11.32
CA ASP A 197 19.30 21.93 -11.38
C ASP A 197 19.46 21.39 -12.80
N PHE A 198 18.50 21.70 -13.68
CA PHE A 198 18.44 21.27 -15.07
C PHE A 198 18.45 22.48 -16.03
N ALA A 199 19.14 23.56 -15.66
CA ALA A 199 19.21 24.80 -16.45
C ALA A 199 19.65 24.57 -17.91
N ASP A 200 20.50 23.57 -18.15
CA ASP A 200 20.97 23.18 -19.50
C ASP A 200 19.93 22.37 -20.31
N TYR A 201 18.78 22.04 -19.72
CA TYR A 201 17.71 21.27 -20.34
C TYR A 201 16.42 22.09 -20.41
N PRO A 202 16.15 22.79 -21.54
CA PRO A 202 15.01 23.70 -21.68
C PRO A 202 13.63 23.06 -21.54
N LYS A 203 13.55 21.73 -21.54
CA LYS A 203 12.31 20.96 -21.33
C LYS A 203 12.07 20.58 -19.87
N ALA A 204 13.01 20.86 -18.96
CA ALA A 204 12.75 20.79 -17.54
C ALA A 204 11.76 21.90 -17.19
N VAL A 205 10.53 21.50 -16.90
CA VAL A 205 9.45 22.41 -16.56
C VAL A 205 8.86 22.00 -15.23
N GLU A 206 8.45 23.01 -14.49
CA GLU A 206 7.68 22.85 -13.26
C GLU A 206 6.44 21.99 -13.53
N GLY A 207 6.14 21.05 -12.63
CA GLY A 207 4.98 20.19 -12.79
C GLY A 207 4.95 18.97 -11.89
N VAL A 208 3.81 18.27 -11.93
CA VAL A 208 3.62 16.97 -11.29
C VAL A 208 3.62 15.89 -12.35
N TYR A 209 4.52 14.92 -12.21
CA TYR A 209 4.75 13.83 -13.14
C TYR A 209 4.24 12.54 -12.52
N PHE A 210 3.15 12.01 -13.07
CA PHE A 210 2.57 10.74 -12.66
C PHE A 210 3.14 9.62 -13.52
N LYS A 211 3.47 8.48 -12.90
CA LYS A 211 3.50 7.23 -13.68
C LYS A 211 2.08 6.98 -14.18
N GLY A 212 1.93 6.82 -15.49
CA GLY A 212 0.65 6.40 -16.05
C GLY A 212 0.32 5.01 -15.54
N ASP A 213 -0.50 4.92 -14.50
CA ASP A 213 -1.17 3.67 -14.13
C ASP A 213 -2.27 3.44 -15.17
N VAL A 214 -1.86 3.17 -16.41
CA VAL A 214 -2.72 2.46 -17.35
C VAL A 214 -2.93 1.14 -16.66
N ALA A 215 -4.20 0.80 -16.40
CA ALA A 215 -4.56 -0.53 -15.95
C ALA A 215 -3.71 -1.54 -16.73
N GLU A 216 -3.13 -2.46 -15.96
CA GLU A 216 -2.55 -3.74 -16.34
C GLU A 216 -2.72 -4.06 -17.82
N PHE A 217 -1.64 -4.42 -18.50
CA PHE A 217 -1.72 -5.15 -19.76
C PHE A 217 -2.83 -6.21 -19.61
N ASP A 218 -4.00 -5.93 -20.18
CA ASP A 218 -5.00 -6.96 -20.40
C ASP A 218 -4.26 -7.98 -21.24
N ASP A 219 -3.99 -9.13 -20.64
CA ASP A 219 -3.52 -10.33 -21.31
C ASP A 219 -4.56 -10.69 -22.38
N LEU A 220 -4.43 -10.06 -23.54
CA LEU A 220 -5.07 -10.42 -24.79
C LEU A 220 -3.96 -10.72 -25.80
N VAL A 221 -3.34 -11.89 -25.62
CA VAL A 221 -2.82 -12.72 -26.71
C VAL A 221 -3.31 -14.13 -26.51
#